data_AF-A0A426FSW1-F1
#
_entry.id   AF-A0A426FSW1-F1
#
_cell.length_a   1.000
_cell.length_b   1.000
_cell.length_c   1.000
_cell.angle_alpha   90.00
_cell.angle_beta   90.00
_cell.angle_gamma   90.00
#
_symmetry.space_group_name_H-M   'P 1'
#
loop_
_entity.id
_entity.type
_entity.pdbx_description
1 polymer ?
#
loop_
_entity_poly.entity_id
_entity_poly.type
_entity_poly.pdbx_seq_one_letter_code
_entity_poly.pdbx_strand_id
1 'polypeptide(L)'
;MAKRPHDQLVVAISSRALFDFEEENLLFEKGDDHAYMARQLDLLDLPAKGGVAMPLVKKLLAFNGPGEDERRVDVVLLSRNDPTSGMRAFRSAHHHGVPLERGVFTRGRPPYAYLKPLGAHLFLSANADDVRAALEAGFPAARVYPQSPQRAESHPDEVRIAFDGDAVLFSDEAEQVYASQGLSAFHDHEVSHATTPLPPGPFKPLLEALYRLRTNAPAQMRIRTALVTARSAPAHERAIRTLMDWRVEVDEALFLGGLDKGPFLREFEPDFFFDDQTGHCESAYSAEAPTGHVISGIRNADSARADQ
;
A
#
# COMPACT_ATOMS: atom_id res chain seq x y z
N MET A 1 -15.72 3.61 26.24
CA MET A 1 -14.71 3.23 25.21
C MET A 1 -15.45 2.51 24.11
N ALA A 2 -15.48 3.06 22.90
CA ALA A 2 -16.08 2.36 21.76
C ALA A 2 -15.31 1.05 21.54
N LYS A 3 -16.06 -0.06 21.52
CA LYS A 3 -15.52 -1.40 21.29
C LYS A 3 -15.11 -1.42 19.81
N ARG A 4 -13.83 -1.67 19.51
CA ARG A 4 -13.39 -1.84 18.12
C ARG A 4 -14.18 -3.00 17.52
N PRO A 5 -14.81 -2.82 16.35
CA PRO A 5 -15.30 -3.94 15.55
C PRO A 5 -14.14 -4.92 15.35
N HIS A 6 -14.40 -6.20 15.55
CA HIS A 6 -13.39 -7.25 15.40
C HIS A 6 -12.80 -7.29 13.97
N ASP A 7 -13.50 -6.70 13.00
CA ASP A 7 -13.21 -6.83 11.57
C ASP A 7 -12.98 -5.48 10.85
N GLN A 8 -12.61 -4.42 11.58
CA GLN A 8 -12.32 -3.11 10.98
C GLN A 8 -11.00 -3.12 10.18
N LEU A 9 -11.04 -2.70 8.91
CA LEU A 9 -9.84 -2.42 8.13
C LEU A 9 -9.22 -1.10 8.61
N VAL A 10 -7.96 -1.14 9.03
CA VAL A 10 -7.24 0.05 9.52
C VAL A 10 -6.08 0.36 8.59
N VAL A 11 -6.10 1.54 7.97
CA VAL A 11 -5.01 2.05 7.13
C VAL A 11 -4.25 3.13 7.87
N ALA A 12 -2.99 2.85 8.19
CA ALA A 12 -2.06 3.87 8.67
C ALA A 12 -1.45 4.58 7.46
N ILE A 13 -1.37 5.90 7.50
CA ILE A 13 -0.88 6.69 6.37
C ILE A 13 -0.06 7.89 6.83
N SER A 14 1.08 8.13 6.20
CA SER A 14 1.87 9.32 6.49
C SER A 14 1.32 10.56 5.81
N SER A 15 1.60 11.73 6.39
CA SER A 15 1.07 13.01 5.91
C SER A 15 1.37 13.29 4.44
N ARG A 16 2.57 12.93 3.96
CA ARG A 16 3.00 13.12 2.56
C ARG A 16 2.41 12.10 1.58
N ALA A 17 1.92 10.95 2.06
CA ALA A 17 1.19 10.01 1.21
C ALA A 17 -0.25 10.51 0.98
N LEU A 18 -0.87 11.08 2.02
CA LEU A 18 -2.26 11.57 1.96
C LEU A 18 -2.38 12.98 1.36
N PHE A 19 -1.40 13.85 1.60
CA PHE A 19 -1.41 15.24 1.14
C PHE A 19 -0.12 15.58 0.40
N ASP A 20 -0.22 16.50 -0.55
CA ASP A 20 0.94 17.12 -1.18
C ASP A 20 1.54 18.16 -0.22
N PHE A 21 2.69 17.81 0.36
CA PHE A 21 3.51 18.67 1.21
C PHE A 21 4.95 18.77 0.66
N GLU A 22 5.14 18.57 -0.64
CA GLU A 22 6.48 18.42 -1.20
C GLU A 22 7.29 19.73 -1.12
N GLU A 23 6.64 20.89 -1.27
CA GLU A 23 7.29 22.19 -1.09
C GLU A 23 7.81 22.39 0.33
N GLU A 24 7.01 22.06 1.35
CA GLU A 24 7.42 22.18 2.74
C GLU A 24 8.48 21.15 3.10
N ASN A 25 8.35 19.92 2.57
CA ASN A 25 9.29 18.84 2.83
C ASN A 25 10.74 19.17 2.41
N LEU A 26 10.95 20.07 1.44
CA LEU A 26 12.29 20.59 1.10
C LEU A 26 13.01 21.25 2.28
N LEU A 27 12.28 21.77 3.27
CA LEU A 27 12.84 22.33 4.51
C LEU A 27 13.26 21.23 5.48
N PHE A 28 12.44 20.18 5.59
CA PHE A 28 12.70 19.01 6.43
C PHE A 28 13.93 18.24 5.93
N GLU A 29 14.07 18.03 4.62
CA GLU A 29 15.23 17.34 4.03
C GLU A 29 16.55 18.11 4.21
N LYS A 30 16.49 19.42 4.40
CA LYS A 30 17.66 20.26 4.75
C LYS A 30 18.03 20.19 6.23
N GLY A 31 17.28 19.46 7.04
CA GLY A 31 17.47 19.34 8.49
C GLY A 31 16.95 20.53 9.29
N ASP A 32 16.07 21.35 8.73
CA ASP A 32 15.48 22.51 9.40
C ASP A 32 14.04 22.23 9.86
N ASP A 33 13.92 21.43 10.91
CA ASP A 33 12.64 21.05 11.52
C ASP A 33 11.83 22.27 12.00
N HIS A 34 12.53 23.32 12.47
CA HIS A 34 11.89 24.54 12.94
C HIS A 34 11.30 25.35 11.77
N ALA A 35 12.02 25.49 10.66
CA ALA A 35 11.48 26.13 9.47
C ALA A 35 10.33 25.33 8.84
N TYR A 36 10.41 24.00 8.83
CA TYR A 36 9.31 23.13 8.40
C TYR A 36 8.05 23.41 9.23
N MET A 37 8.17 23.39 10.56
CA MET A 37 7.07 23.63 11.47
C MET A 37 6.49 25.05 11.32
N ALA A 38 7.34 26.07 11.20
CA ALA A 38 6.91 27.45 10.98
C ALA A 38 6.14 27.59 9.66
N ARG A 39 6.63 26.97 8.59
CA ARG A 39 5.96 26.97 7.29
C ARG A 39 4.58 26.29 7.33
N GLN A 40 4.47 25.16 8.05
CA GLN A 40 3.19 24.47 8.24
C GLN A 40 2.19 25.31 9.04
N LEU A 41 2.67 26.09 10.02
CA LEU A 41 1.85 27.05 10.77
C LEU A 41 1.39 28.24 9.93
N ASP A 42 2.29 28.82 9.14
CA ASP A 42 1.96 29.97 8.26
C ASP A 42 0.88 29.61 7.23
N LEU A 43 0.85 28.34 6.81
CA LEU A 43 -0.12 27.80 5.86
C LEU A 43 -1.28 27.06 6.53
N LEU A 44 -1.46 27.17 7.85
CA LEU A 44 -2.41 26.36 8.61
C LEU A 44 -3.87 26.47 8.08
N ASP A 45 -4.25 27.64 7.59
CA ASP A 45 -5.58 27.92 7.02
C ASP A 45 -5.66 27.70 5.50
N LEU A 46 -4.53 27.36 4.85
CA LEU A 46 -4.48 26.98 3.45
C LEU A 46 -4.46 25.45 3.34
N PRO A 47 -5.57 24.80 2.94
CA PRO A 47 -5.62 23.35 2.77
C PRO A 47 -4.55 22.88 1.79
N ALA A 48 -3.80 21.84 2.18
CA ALA A 48 -2.90 21.16 1.27
C ALA A 48 -3.68 20.47 0.16
N LYS A 49 -3.08 20.32 -1.03
CA LYS A 49 -3.68 19.51 -2.09
C LYS A 49 -3.71 18.03 -1.66
N GLY A 50 -4.63 17.26 -2.22
CA GLY A 50 -4.63 15.82 -2.03
C GLY A 50 -3.35 15.20 -2.58
N GLY A 51 -2.78 14.25 -1.85
CA GLY A 51 -1.65 13.43 -2.31
C GLY A 51 -2.13 12.19 -3.07
N VAL A 52 -1.18 11.35 -3.46
CA VAL A 52 -1.42 10.17 -4.31
C VAL A 52 -2.42 9.19 -3.71
N ALA A 53 -2.42 9.01 -2.39
CA ALA A 53 -3.34 8.08 -1.72
C ALA A 53 -4.72 8.67 -1.40
N MET A 54 -4.95 9.96 -1.69
CA MET A 54 -6.23 10.64 -1.38
C MET A 54 -7.44 9.95 -2.03
N PRO A 55 -7.44 9.60 -3.34
CA PRO A 55 -8.58 8.92 -3.95
C PRO A 55 -8.88 7.57 -3.31
N LEU A 56 -7.85 6.75 -3.07
CA LEU A 56 -7.97 5.47 -2.38
C LEU A 56 -8.58 5.63 -0.98
N VAL A 57 -8.09 6.59 -0.20
CA VAL A 57 -8.59 6.86 1.15
C VAL A 57 -10.05 7.27 1.15
N LYS A 58 -10.48 8.13 0.22
CA LYS A 58 -11.89 8.51 0.08
C LYS A 58 -12.77 7.29 -0.22
N LYS A 59 -12.37 6.46 -1.20
CA LYS A 59 -13.13 5.26 -1.56
C LYS A 59 -13.18 4.24 -0.41
N LEU A 60 -12.08 4.04 0.31
CA LEU A 60 -12.06 3.15 1.48
C LEU A 60 -12.98 3.67 2.60
N LEU A 61 -12.98 4.98 2.88
CA LEU A 61 -13.87 5.54 3.90
C LEU A 61 -15.35 5.51 3.49
N ALA A 62 -15.66 5.44 2.20
CA ALA A 62 -17.04 5.28 1.70
C ALA A 62 -17.70 3.95 2.10
N PHE A 63 -16.93 2.96 2.58
CA PHE A 63 -17.50 1.75 3.20
C PHE A 63 -18.18 2.01 4.55
N ASN A 64 -17.95 3.17 5.18
CA ASN A 64 -18.61 3.59 6.42
C ASN A 64 -19.91 4.34 6.08
N GLY A 65 -20.95 3.62 5.64
CA GLY A 65 -22.20 4.21 5.14
C GLY A 65 -22.82 5.28 6.07
N PRO A 66 -23.60 6.22 5.52
CA PRO A 66 -24.19 7.31 6.30
C PRO A 66 -25.14 6.76 7.37
N GLY A 67 -24.88 7.10 8.64
CA GLY A 67 -25.70 6.69 9.78
C GLY A 67 -25.41 5.28 10.31
N GLU A 68 -24.35 4.61 9.87
CA GLU A 68 -23.89 3.36 10.47
C GLU A 68 -23.09 3.65 11.76
N ASP A 69 -23.52 3.05 12.87
CA ASP A 69 -22.81 3.13 14.16
C ASP A 69 -21.48 2.34 14.15
N GLU A 70 -21.32 1.40 13.21
CA GLU A 70 -20.16 0.53 13.10
C GLU A 70 -19.24 0.94 11.94
N ARG A 71 -18.05 1.47 12.26
CA ARG A 71 -17.05 1.83 11.24
C ARG A 71 -16.26 0.61 10.77
N ARG A 72 -16.45 0.26 9.50
CA ARG A 72 -15.75 -0.83 8.80
C ARG A 72 -14.33 -0.48 8.41
N VAL A 73 -14.07 0.80 8.13
CA VAL A 73 -12.76 1.31 7.75
C VAL A 73 -12.35 2.45 8.67
N ASP A 74 -11.10 2.44 9.10
CA ASP A 74 -10.49 3.59 9.78
C ASP A 74 -9.15 3.96 9.12
N VAL A 75 -8.90 5.26 9.05
CA VAL A 75 -7.68 5.82 8.47
C VAL A 75 -7.00 6.68 9.54
N VAL A 76 -5.75 6.33 9.83
CA VAL A 76 -4.99 6.94 10.92
C VAL A 76 -3.77 7.63 10.35
N LEU A 77 -3.59 8.92 10.67
CA LEU A 77 -2.35 9.61 10.36
C LEU A 77 -1.22 9.04 11.22
N LEU A 78 -0.14 8.61 10.58
CA LEU A 78 1.06 8.11 11.25
C LEU A 78 2.28 8.81 10.65
N SER A 79 2.81 9.80 11.37
CA SER A 79 3.79 10.72 10.81
C SER A 79 4.97 10.96 11.76
N ARG A 80 6.16 11.11 11.18
CA ARG A 80 7.35 11.62 11.88
C ARG A 80 7.24 13.10 12.22
N ASN A 81 6.30 13.80 11.59
CA ASN A 81 6.14 15.23 11.82
C ASN A 81 5.80 15.54 13.28
N ASP A 82 5.99 16.80 13.64
CA ASP A 82 5.58 17.28 14.93
C ASP A 82 4.04 17.47 14.99
N PRO A 83 3.43 17.49 16.20
CA PRO A 83 1.99 17.66 16.35
C PRO A 83 1.44 18.95 15.74
N THR A 84 2.24 20.01 15.65
CA THR A 84 1.84 21.30 15.09
C THR A 84 1.60 21.18 13.59
N SER A 85 2.54 20.56 12.87
CA SER A 85 2.36 20.21 11.45
C SER A 85 1.17 19.26 11.24
N GLY A 86 0.89 18.42 12.23
CA GLY A 86 -0.31 17.57 12.26
C GLY A 86 -1.63 18.35 12.21
N MET A 87 -1.69 19.57 12.76
CA MET A 87 -2.91 20.39 12.72
C MET A 87 -3.32 20.73 11.29
N ARG A 88 -2.37 21.12 10.44
CA ARG A 88 -2.65 21.42 9.02
C ARG A 88 -3.08 20.16 8.27
N ALA A 89 -2.51 19.00 8.59
CA ALA A 89 -2.94 17.73 8.01
C ALA A 89 -4.42 17.42 8.35
N PHE A 90 -4.84 17.58 9.61
CA PHE A 90 -6.26 17.39 9.98
C PHE A 90 -7.20 18.44 9.36
N ARG A 91 -6.79 19.72 9.31
CA ARG A 91 -7.58 20.77 8.64
C ARG A 91 -7.74 20.50 7.15
N SER A 92 -6.66 20.05 6.50
CA SER A 92 -6.68 19.63 5.11
C SER A 92 -7.59 18.42 4.91
N ALA A 93 -7.53 17.41 5.80
CA ALA A 93 -8.42 16.26 5.77
C ALA A 93 -9.89 16.67 5.81
N HIS A 94 -10.25 17.56 6.75
CA HIS A 94 -11.59 18.11 6.86
C HIS A 94 -12.02 18.85 5.58
N HIS A 95 -11.15 19.68 4.99
CA HIS A 95 -11.42 20.36 3.72
C HIS A 95 -11.71 19.38 2.57
N HIS A 96 -10.99 18.26 2.51
CA HIS A 96 -11.16 17.21 1.50
C HIS A 96 -12.33 16.24 1.79
N GLY A 97 -13.09 16.46 2.87
CA GLY A 97 -14.18 15.57 3.27
C GLY A 97 -13.71 14.21 3.80
N VAL A 98 -12.48 14.14 4.31
CA VAL A 98 -11.87 12.92 4.88
C VAL A 98 -11.93 13.02 6.41
N PRO A 99 -12.87 12.35 7.09
CA PRO A 99 -13.07 12.49 8.54
C PRO A 99 -12.04 11.69 9.33
N LEU A 100 -10.80 12.19 9.41
CA LEU A 100 -9.74 11.60 10.21
C LEU A 100 -9.94 11.92 11.70
N GLU A 101 -9.98 10.90 12.54
CA GLU A 101 -10.18 11.06 13.99
C GLU A 101 -8.91 10.81 14.80
N ARG A 102 -7.98 10.04 14.24
CA ARG A 102 -6.78 9.57 14.95
C ARG A 102 -5.53 9.99 14.20
N GLY A 103 -4.51 10.38 14.97
CA GLY A 103 -3.21 10.72 14.45
C GLY A 103 -2.12 10.49 15.49
N VAL A 104 -0.96 10.06 15.00
CA VAL A 104 0.25 9.84 15.79
C VAL A 104 1.39 10.64 15.16
N PHE A 105 1.98 11.52 15.96
CA PHE A 105 3.02 12.46 15.55
C PHE A 105 4.22 12.30 16.48
N THR A 106 5.35 11.85 15.94
CA THR A 106 6.46 11.32 16.74
C THR A 106 7.67 12.25 16.85
N ARG A 107 7.66 13.43 16.20
CA ARG A 107 8.76 14.42 16.21
C ARG A 107 10.10 13.79 15.83
N GLY A 108 10.21 13.33 14.59
CA GLY A 108 11.41 12.75 14.00
C GLY A 108 11.62 11.26 14.29
N ARG A 109 11.04 10.71 15.37
CA ARG A 109 11.21 9.28 15.70
C ARG A 109 10.45 8.37 14.72
N PRO A 110 10.99 7.20 14.36
CA PRO A 110 10.28 6.22 13.54
C PRO A 110 8.91 5.86 14.15
N PRO A 111 7.81 5.89 13.37
CA PRO A 111 6.47 5.77 13.92
C PRO A 111 5.91 4.32 13.85
N TYR A 112 6.64 3.38 13.23
CA TYR A 112 6.18 2.01 12.95
C TYR A 112 5.76 1.23 14.21
N ALA A 113 6.34 1.53 15.38
CA ALA A 113 5.99 0.88 16.65
C ALA A 113 4.50 1.04 17.03
N TYR A 114 3.83 2.06 16.47
CA TYR A 114 2.40 2.29 16.69
C TYR A 114 1.48 1.48 15.77
N LEU A 115 1.99 0.83 14.72
CA LEU A 115 1.17 0.01 13.81
C LEU A 115 0.45 -1.12 14.54
N LYS A 116 1.15 -1.82 15.45
CA LYS A 116 0.58 -2.89 16.27
C LYS A 116 -0.56 -2.44 17.18
N PRO A 117 -0.40 -1.44 18.08
CA PRO A 117 -1.51 -0.99 18.92
C PRO A 117 -2.66 -0.37 18.11
N LEU A 118 -2.37 0.25 16.96
CA LEU A 118 -3.40 0.73 16.03
C LEU A 118 -4.20 -0.41 15.40
N GLY A 119 -3.62 -1.61 15.27
CA GLY A 119 -4.21 -2.73 14.53
C GLY A 119 -4.16 -2.48 13.02
N ALA A 120 -3.09 -1.83 12.54
CA ALA A 120 -2.95 -1.45 11.14
C ALA A 120 -2.81 -2.69 10.24
N HIS A 121 -3.53 -2.65 9.11
CA HIS A 121 -3.50 -3.67 8.06
C HIS A 121 -2.69 -3.23 6.84
N LEU A 122 -2.48 -1.92 6.70
CA LEU A 122 -1.64 -1.33 5.66
C LEU A 122 -0.99 -0.07 6.22
N PHE A 123 0.29 0.13 5.88
CA PHE A 123 0.99 1.38 6.10
C PHE A 123 1.50 1.98 4.78
N LEU A 124 0.99 3.15 4.42
CA LEU A 124 1.45 3.90 3.25
C LEU A 124 2.30 5.08 3.69
N SER A 125 3.54 5.17 3.19
CA SER A 125 4.43 6.28 3.52
C SER A 125 5.29 6.74 2.35
N ALA A 126 5.60 8.03 2.28
CA ALA A 126 6.62 8.53 1.36
C ALA A 126 8.06 8.23 1.81
N ASN A 127 8.25 7.88 3.09
CA ASN A 127 9.57 7.61 3.68
C ASN A 127 9.94 6.13 3.55
N ALA A 128 11.05 5.83 2.87
CA ALA A 128 11.50 4.46 2.61
C ALA A 128 11.93 3.71 3.88
N ASP A 129 12.59 4.37 4.83
CA ASP A 129 13.07 3.75 6.07
C ASP A 129 11.91 3.31 6.97
N ASP A 130 10.85 4.12 7.02
CA ASP A 130 9.61 3.79 7.71
C ASP A 130 8.94 2.54 7.11
N VAL A 131 8.96 2.42 5.78
CA VAL A 131 8.40 1.26 5.07
C VAL A 131 9.23 0.01 5.36
N ARG A 132 10.57 0.08 5.27
CA ARG A 132 11.44 -1.05 5.62
C ARG A 132 11.22 -1.51 7.05
N ALA A 133 11.25 -0.58 8.01
CA ALA A 133 11.05 -0.91 9.42
C ALA A 133 9.67 -1.51 9.70
N ALA A 134 8.62 -1.08 8.99
CA ALA A 134 7.29 -1.66 9.09
C ALA A 134 7.23 -3.09 8.52
N LEU A 135 7.84 -3.33 7.35
CA LEU A 135 7.92 -4.65 6.72
C LEU A 135 8.71 -5.63 7.61
N GLU A 136 9.86 -5.21 8.14
CA GLU A 136 10.67 -6.00 9.09
C GLU A 136 9.89 -6.33 10.38
N ALA A 137 9.00 -5.43 10.81
CA ALA A 137 8.10 -5.65 11.93
C ALA A 137 6.87 -6.51 11.58
N GLY A 138 6.76 -7.00 10.35
CA GLY A 138 5.69 -7.89 9.89
C GLY A 138 4.39 -7.17 9.50
N PHE A 139 4.43 -5.87 9.21
CA PHE A 139 3.28 -5.09 8.76
C PHE A 139 3.32 -4.87 7.25
N PRO A 140 2.20 -5.07 6.52
CA PRO A 140 2.13 -4.69 5.12
C PRO A 140 2.38 -3.19 4.97
N ALA A 141 3.45 -2.82 4.26
CA ALA A 141 3.81 -1.43 4.05
C ALA A 141 4.38 -1.19 2.65
N ALA A 142 4.11 -0.01 2.10
CA ALA A 142 4.62 0.37 0.79
C ALA A 142 5.03 1.85 0.75
N ARG A 143 6.10 2.10 -0.01
CA ARG A 143 6.57 3.44 -0.30
C ARG A 143 5.73 4.05 -1.41
N VAL A 144 5.06 5.14 -1.10
CA VAL A 144 4.32 5.96 -2.07
C VAL A 144 5.25 7.00 -2.65
N TYR A 145 5.30 7.11 -3.97
CA TYR A 145 6.00 8.21 -4.63
C TYR A 145 5.04 9.40 -4.76
N PRO A 146 5.29 10.54 -4.09
CA PRO A 146 4.34 11.68 -4.10
C PRO A 146 4.09 12.27 -5.48
N GLN A 147 5.00 12.04 -6.43
CA GLN A 147 4.90 12.50 -7.81
C GLN A 147 4.05 11.58 -8.71
N SER A 148 3.59 10.43 -8.22
CA SER A 148 2.80 9.50 -9.02
C SER A 148 1.52 10.14 -9.57
N PRO A 149 1.07 9.74 -10.77
CA PRO A 149 -0.14 10.29 -11.35
C PRO A 149 -1.32 10.07 -10.42
N GLN A 150 -2.09 11.13 -10.19
CA GLN A 150 -3.41 11.02 -9.57
C GLN A 150 -4.39 10.76 -10.69
N ARG A 151 -4.79 9.50 -10.89
CA ARG A 151 -5.87 9.24 -11.82
C ARG A 151 -7.15 9.83 -11.21
N ALA A 152 -7.87 10.63 -12.01
CA ALA A 152 -9.18 11.15 -11.65
C ALA A 152 -10.08 10.00 -11.20
N GLU A 153 -11.00 10.28 -10.27
CA GLU A 153 -11.90 9.36 -9.54
C GLU A 153 -12.78 8.47 -10.47
N SER A 154 -12.14 7.59 -11.24
CA SER A 154 -12.78 6.56 -12.05
C SER A 154 -13.32 5.48 -11.11
N HIS A 155 -14.50 4.93 -11.43
CA HIS A 155 -15.18 3.93 -10.61
C HIS A 155 -15.35 4.37 -9.14
N PRO A 156 -16.11 5.45 -8.87
CA PRO A 156 -16.23 6.03 -7.52
C PRO A 156 -16.73 5.01 -6.47
N ASP A 157 -17.54 4.04 -6.91
CA ASP A 157 -18.16 3.03 -6.07
C ASP A 157 -17.37 1.69 -6.01
N GLU A 158 -16.14 1.67 -6.51
CA GLU A 158 -15.29 0.46 -6.55
C GLU A 158 -13.84 0.81 -6.19
N VAL A 159 -13.31 0.16 -5.16
CA VAL A 159 -11.88 0.16 -4.82
C VAL A 159 -11.20 -0.92 -5.65
N ARG A 160 -10.19 -0.53 -6.43
CA ARG A 160 -9.40 -1.44 -7.28
C ARG A 160 -7.97 -1.54 -6.80
N ILE A 161 -7.54 -2.73 -6.38
CA ILE A 161 -6.16 -2.94 -5.89
C ILE A 161 -5.50 -4.06 -6.69
N ALA A 162 -4.36 -3.76 -7.28
CA ALA A 162 -3.52 -4.73 -7.96
C ALA A 162 -2.32 -5.07 -7.09
N PHE A 163 -1.93 -6.35 -7.07
CA PHE A 163 -0.76 -6.83 -6.35
C PHE A 163 0.16 -7.61 -7.27
N ASP A 164 1.47 -7.43 -7.14
CA ASP A 164 2.40 -8.43 -7.62
C ASP A 164 2.28 -9.73 -6.82
N GLY A 165 2.74 -10.82 -7.43
CA GLY A 165 2.83 -12.13 -6.81
C GLY A 165 4.01 -12.21 -5.85
N ASP A 166 5.19 -12.56 -6.37
CA ASP A 166 6.38 -12.85 -5.58
C ASP A 166 6.88 -11.60 -4.84
N ALA A 167 7.45 -11.80 -3.64
CA ALA A 167 7.87 -10.75 -2.69
C ALA A 167 6.78 -9.76 -2.21
N VAL A 168 5.54 -9.85 -2.71
CA VAL A 168 4.37 -9.06 -2.31
C VAL A 168 3.29 -9.95 -1.69
N LEU A 169 2.50 -10.68 -2.49
CA LEU A 169 1.51 -11.62 -1.97
C LEU A 169 2.15 -12.92 -1.50
N PHE A 170 3.11 -13.45 -2.25
CA PHE A 170 3.88 -14.64 -1.94
C PHE A 170 5.27 -14.25 -1.45
N SER A 171 5.95 -15.16 -0.75
CA SER A 171 7.35 -14.97 -0.38
C SER A 171 8.24 -14.86 -1.62
N ASP A 172 9.50 -14.43 -1.43
CA ASP A 172 10.50 -14.33 -2.49
C ASP A 172 11.22 -15.67 -2.80
N GLU A 173 10.73 -16.81 -2.27
CA GLU A 173 11.29 -18.15 -2.51
C GLU A 173 11.54 -18.43 -4.00
N ALA A 174 10.55 -18.15 -4.84
CA ALA A 174 10.62 -18.36 -6.29
C ALA A 174 11.69 -17.48 -6.95
N GLU A 175 11.79 -16.22 -6.53
CA GLU A 175 12.77 -15.26 -7.04
C GLU A 175 14.20 -15.69 -6.64
N GLN A 176 14.38 -16.25 -5.44
CA GLN A 176 15.67 -16.81 -5.02
C GLN A 176 16.11 -18.00 -5.87
N VAL A 177 15.20 -18.91 -6.22
CA VAL A 177 15.50 -20.02 -7.13
C VAL A 177 15.86 -19.49 -8.51
N TYR A 178 15.09 -18.55 -9.06
CA TYR A 178 15.36 -17.94 -10.35
C TYR A 178 16.71 -17.21 -10.39
N ALA A 179 17.00 -16.37 -9.39
CA ALA A 179 18.23 -15.60 -9.33
C ALA A 179 19.49 -16.49 -9.17
N SER A 180 19.36 -17.63 -8.47
CA SER A 180 20.49 -18.53 -8.23
C SER A 180 20.71 -19.57 -9.34
N GLN A 181 19.64 -20.05 -9.99
CA GLN A 181 19.70 -21.23 -10.87
C GLN A 181 19.03 -21.03 -12.24
N GLY A 182 18.43 -19.87 -12.48
CA GLY A 182 17.82 -19.50 -13.75
C GLY A 182 16.43 -20.10 -14.00
N LEU A 183 15.91 -19.82 -15.19
CA LEU A 183 14.50 -20.06 -15.54
C LEU A 183 14.09 -21.54 -15.54
N SER A 184 14.96 -22.45 -16.00
CA SER A 184 14.64 -23.88 -16.04
C SER A 184 14.45 -24.45 -14.64
N ALA A 185 15.38 -24.14 -13.72
CA ALA A 185 15.30 -24.59 -12.33
C ALA A 185 14.08 -24.00 -11.62
N PHE A 186 13.74 -22.74 -11.91
CA PHE A 186 12.49 -22.14 -11.45
C PHE A 186 11.26 -22.92 -11.93
N HIS A 187 11.15 -23.26 -13.21
CA HIS A 187 10.03 -24.06 -13.71
C HIS A 187 9.96 -25.45 -13.08
N ASP A 188 11.09 -26.16 -12.97
CA ASP A 188 11.13 -27.48 -12.35
C ASP A 188 10.74 -27.43 -10.87
N HIS A 189 11.20 -26.40 -10.15
CA HIS A 189 10.80 -26.13 -8.76
C HIS A 189 9.30 -25.90 -8.64
N GLU A 190 8.74 -25.05 -9.49
CA GLU A 190 7.31 -24.72 -9.45
C GLU A 190 6.41 -25.90 -9.84
N VAL A 191 6.81 -26.72 -10.81
CA VAL A 191 6.08 -27.94 -11.19
C VAL A 191 6.13 -28.98 -10.07
N SER A 192 7.31 -29.23 -9.49
CA SER A 192 7.47 -30.21 -8.40
C SER A 192 6.74 -29.80 -7.12
N HIS A 193 6.57 -28.49 -6.89
CA HIS A 193 5.87 -27.93 -5.73
C HIS A 193 4.45 -27.46 -6.04
N ALA A 194 3.87 -27.80 -7.21
CA ALA A 194 2.58 -27.26 -7.63
C ALA A 194 1.46 -27.45 -6.59
N THR A 195 1.49 -28.55 -5.82
CA THR A 195 0.50 -28.85 -4.76
C THR A 195 0.87 -28.33 -3.37
N THR A 196 2.05 -27.73 -3.22
CA THR A 196 2.52 -27.13 -1.97
C THR A 196 2.32 -25.61 -2.06
N PRO A 197 1.47 -24.99 -1.22
CA PRO A 197 1.24 -23.55 -1.24
C PRO A 197 2.55 -22.77 -1.12
N LEU A 198 2.63 -21.63 -1.82
CA LEU A 198 3.72 -20.69 -1.64
C LEU A 198 3.67 -20.12 -0.22
N PRO A 199 4.84 -19.94 0.44
CA PRO A 199 4.88 -19.22 1.69
C PRO A 199 4.32 -17.80 1.52
N PRO A 200 3.68 -17.24 2.56
CA PRO A 200 3.04 -15.95 2.47
C PRO A 200 4.06 -14.81 2.34
N GLY A 201 3.77 -13.86 1.48
CA GLY A 201 4.47 -12.58 1.37
C GLY A 201 3.92 -11.53 2.34
N PRO A 202 4.55 -10.34 2.39
CA PRO A 202 4.20 -9.29 3.33
C PRO A 202 2.76 -8.76 3.18
N PHE A 203 2.13 -8.90 2.01
CA PHE A 203 0.80 -8.32 1.73
C PHE A 203 -0.36 -9.31 1.86
N LYS A 204 -0.12 -10.59 2.16
CA LYS A 204 -1.22 -11.55 2.48
C LYS A 204 -2.18 -11.02 3.56
N PRO A 205 -1.73 -10.44 4.69
CA PRO A 205 -2.64 -9.94 5.73
C PRO A 205 -3.57 -8.83 5.22
N LEU A 206 -3.10 -7.98 4.30
CA LEU A 206 -3.93 -6.94 3.69
C LEU A 206 -4.96 -7.56 2.73
N LEU A 207 -4.54 -8.50 1.88
CA LEU A 207 -5.46 -9.17 0.96
C LEU A 207 -6.60 -9.87 1.73
N GLU A 208 -6.28 -10.57 2.82
CA GLU A 208 -7.30 -11.18 3.69
C GLU A 208 -8.22 -10.14 4.35
N ALA A 209 -7.68 -8.99 4.76
CA ALA A 209 -8.48 -7.91 5.34
C ALA A 209 -9.43 -7.27 4.31
N LEU A 210 -8.98 -7.09 3.07
CA LEU A 210 -9.81 -6.63 1.96
C LEU A 210 -10.89 -7.66 1.61
N TYR A 211 -10.55 -8.95 1.61
CA TYR A 211 -11.54 -10.01 1.41
C TYR A 211 -12.61 -10.00 2.50
N ARG A 212 -12.23 -9.87 3.77
CA ARG A 212 -13.20 -9.71 4.88
C ARG A 212 -14.04 -8.44 4.77
N LEU A 213 -13.44 -7.32 4.33
CA LEU A 213 -14.19 -6.09 4.10
C LEU A 213 -15.21 -6.29 2.98
N ARG A 214 -14.81 -6.90 1.87
CA ARG A 214 -15.67 -7.23 0.72
C ARG A 214 -16.86 -8.10 1.12
N THR A 215 -16.65 -9.16 1.89
CA THR A 215 -17.73 -10.08 2.30
C THR A 215 -18.75 -9.44 3.23
N ASN A 216 -18.33 -8.40 3.97
CA ASN A 216 -19.16 -7.70 4.95
C ASN A 216 -19.62 -6.32 4.46
N ALA A 217 -19.24 -5.89 3.25
CA ALA A 217 -19.48 -4.53 2.76
C ALA A 217 -20.96 -4.28 2.40
N PRO A 218 -21.44 -3.02 2.53
CA PRO A 218 -22.73 -2.64 1.98
C PRO A 218 -22.72 -2.75 0.45
N ALA A 219 -23.88 -2.97 -0.16
CA ALA A 219 -24.02 -3.15 -1.61
C ALA A 219 -23.53 -1.98 -2.47
N GLN A 220 -23.28 -0.82 -1.86
CA GLN A 220 -22.91 0.43 -2.53
C GLN A 220 -21.42 0.48 -2.90
N MET A 221 -20.53 -0.10 -2.09
CA MET A 221 -19.09 -0.10 -2.34
C MET A 221 -18.59 -1.51 -2.64
N ARG A 222 -17.74 -1.63 -3.66
CA ARG A 222 -17.15 -2.92 -4.07
C ARG A 222 -15.63 -2.87 -3.96
N ILE A 223 -15.03 -4.04 -3.77
CA ILE A 223 -13.58 -4.23 -3.85
C ILE A 223 -13.31 -5.18 -5.00
N ARG A 224 -12.44 -4.75 -5.91
CA ARG A 224 -11.91 -5.56 -7.01
C ARG A 224 -10.41 -5.72 -6.80
N THR A 225 -9.93 -6.94 -6.80
CA THR A 225 -8.51 -7.27 -6.61
C THR A 225 -7.93 -8.00 -7.81
N ALA A 226 -6.69 -7.69 -8.16
CA ALA A 226 -5.97 -8.37 -9.22
C ALA A 226 -4.60 -8.89 -8.74
N LEU A 227 -4.26 -10.12 -9.14
CA LEU A 227 -2.89 -10.63 -9.13
C LEU A 227 -2.25 -10.29 -10.48
N VAL A 228 -1.15 -9.52 -10.48
CA VAL A 228 -0.41 -9.09 -11.68
C VAL A 228 1.03 -9.58 -11.59
N THR A 229 1.33 -10.76 -12.13
CA THR A 229 2.59 -11.46 -11.88
C THR A 229 3.37 -11.77 -13.16
N ALA A 230 4.69 -11.81 -13.05
CA ALA A 230 5.58 -12.30 -14.10
C ALA A 230 5.50 -13.83 -14.27
N ARG A 231 4.92 -14.57 -13.32
CA ARG A 231 4.67 -16.02 -13.46
C ARG A 231 3.83 -16.29 -14.71
N SER A 232 4.13 -17.39 -15.39
CA SER A 232 3.39 -17.89 -16.56
C SER A 232 3.26 -19.41 -16.49
N ALA A 233 2.68 -20.05 -17.50
CA ALA A 233 2.68 -21.50 -17.57
C ALA A 233 4.13 -22.04 -17.66
N PRO A 234 4.49 -23.05 -16.84
CA PRO A 234 3.63 -23.84 -15.96
C PRO A 234 3.44 -23.29 -14.54
N ALA A 235 4.28 -22.36 -14.09
CA ALA A 235 4.31 -21.81 -12.71
C ALA A 235 3.00 -21.16 -12.19
N HIS A 236 2.07 -20.77 -13.08
CA HIS A 236 0.77 -20.22 -12.69
C HIS A 236 -0.06 -21.15 -11.76
N GLU A 237 0.06 -22.47 -11.90
CA GLU A 237 -0.76 -23.44 -11.16
C GLU A 237 -0.53 -23.32 -9.65
N ARG A 238 0.73 -23.23 -9.19
CA ARG A 238 1.07 -23.12 -7.76
C ARG A 238 0.52 -21.83 -7.16
N ALA A 239 0.58 -20.72 -7.90
CA ALA A 239 0.03 -19.44 -7.46
C ALA A 239 -1.50 -19.52 -7.27
N ILE A 240 -2.23 -20.10 -8.22
CA ILE A 240 -3.69 -20.29 -8.11
C ILE A 240 -4.04 -21.19 -6.93
N ARG A 241 -3.36 -22.35 -6.80
CA ARG A 241 -3.58 -23.29 -5.69
C ARG A 241 -3.27 -22.66 -4.33
N THR A 242 -2.29 -21.75 -4.26
CA THR A 242 -1.99 -21.02 -3.03
C THR A 242 -3.15 -20.11 -2.63
N LEU A 243 -3.73 -19.35 -3.56
CA LEU A 243 -4.91 -18.52 -3.28
C LEU A 243 -6.12 -19.36 -2.85
N MET A 244 -6.32 -20.52 -3.50
CA MET A 244 -7.36 -21.49 -3.11
C MET A 244 -7.15 -22.04 -1.70
N ASP A 245 -5.91 -22.39 -1.34
CA ASP A 245 -5.54 -22.88 0.00
C ASP A 245 -5.82 -21.81 1.08
N TRP A 246 -5.47 -20.55 0.78
CA TRP A 246 -5.79 -19.41 1.65
C TRP A 246 -7.28 -19.08 1.72
N ARG A 247 -8.10 -19.68 0.84
CA ARG A 247 -9.55 -19.42 0.69
C ARG A 247 -9.83 -17.95 0.41
N VAL A 248 -8.99 -17.33 -0.41
CA VAL A 248 -9.12 -15.94 -0.84
C VAL A 248 -9.26 -15.93 -2.35
N GLU A 249 -10.23 -15.17 -2.84
CA GLU A 249 -10.47 -14.98 -4.26
C GLU A 249 -9.93 -13.61 -4.71
N VAL A 250 -9.27 -13.60 -5.87
CA VAL A 250 -9.01 -12.39 -6.64
C VAL A 250 -9.97 -12.35 -7.82
N ASP A 251 -10.36 -11.15 -8.25
CA ASP A 251 -11.29 -10.99 -9.35
C ASP A 251 -10.60 -11.20 -10.70
N GLU A 252 -9.30 -10.89 -10.78
CA GLU A 252 -8.48 -11.01 -11.98
C GLU A 252 -7.10 -11.58 -11.63
N ALA A 253 -6.58 -12.47 -12.47
CA ALA A 253 -5.23 -13.03 -12.33
C ALA A 253 -4.52 -12.97 -13.68
N LEU A 254 -3.50 -12.12 -13.77
CA LEU A 254 -2.75 -11.80 -14.96
C LEU A 254 -1.36 -12.45 -14.86
N PHE A 255 -1.17 -13.54 -15.60
CA PHE A 255 0.08 -14.30 -15.69
C PHE A 255 0.88 -13.87 -16.92
N LEU A 256 1.74 -12.86 -16.75
CA LEU A 256 2.26 -12.06 -17.86
C LEU A 256 3.54 -12.61 -18.49
N GLY A 257 4.22 -13.57 -17.86
CA GLY A 257 5.41 -14.20 -18.45
C GLY A 257 6.54 -13.24 -18.82
N GLY A 258 6.69 -12.15 -18.06
CA GLY A 258 7.69 -11.11 -18.29
C GLY A 258 7.27 -9.98 -19.25
N LEU A 259 6.00 -9.96 -19.70
CA LEU A 259 5.46 -8.77 -20.37
C LEU A 259 5.41 -7.57 -19.42
N ASP A 260 5.51 -6.38 -20.00
CA ASP A 260 5.41 -5.12 -19.27
C ASP A 260 4.04 -4.98 -18.59
N LYS A 261 4.03 -4.64 -17.29
CA LYS A 261 2.80 -4.60 -16.48
C LYS A 261 1.95 -3.37 -16.78
N GLY A 262 2.57 -2.24 -17.14
CA GLY A 262 1.90 -0.95 -17.37
C GLY A 262 0.69 -1.03 -18.29
N PRO A 263 0.79 -1.59 -19.51
CA PRO A 263 -0.36 -1.74 -20.41
C PRO A 263 -1.55 -2.48 -19.78
N PHE A 264 -1.32 -3.51 -18.98
CA PHE A 264 -2.38 -4.26 -18.31
C PHE A 264 -2.98 -3.48 -17.13
N LEU A 265 -2.14 -2.76 -16.38
CA LEU A 265 -2.60 -1.87 -15.31
C LEU A 265 -3.45 -0.71 -15.85
N ARG A 266 -3.17 -0.24 -17.07
CA ARG A 266 -4.01 0.77 -17.74
C ARG A 266 -5.44 0.27 -17.98
N GLU A 267 -5.59 -1.00 -18.36
CA GLU A 267 -6.91 -1.63 -18.56
C GLU A 267 -7.62 -1.93 -17.23
N PHE A 268 -6.87 -2.34 -16.20
CA PHE A 268 -7.44 -2.64 -14.88
C PHE A 268 -7.84 -1.37 -14.10
N GLU A 269 -7.13 -0.26 -14.32
CA GLU A 269 -7.37 1.04 -13.67
C GLU A 269 -7.29 0.96 -12.12
N PRO A 270 -6.17 0.51 -11.53
CA PRO A 270 -6.07 0.37 -10.09
C PRO A 270 -6.08 1.75 -9.40
N ASP A 271 -6.72 1.82 -8.23
CA ASP A 271 -6.50 2.90 -7.28
C ASP A 271 -5.10 2.80 -6.66
N PHE A 272 -4.57 1.59 -6.55
CA PHE A 272 -3.20 1.33 -6.11
C PHE A 272 -2.67 0.00 -6.65
N PHE A 273 -1.42 0.02 -7.11
CA PHE A 273 -0.65 -1.16 -7.49
C PHE A 273 0.53 -1.35 -6.55
N PHE A 274 0.67 -2.55 -5.96
CA PHE A 274 1.78 -2.90 -5.07
C PHE A 274 2.75 -3.85 -5.78
N ASP A 275 4.02 -3.45 -5.86
CA ASP A 275 5.09 -4.22 -6.52
C ASP A 275 6.39 -4.05 -5.75
N ASP A 276 7.25 -5.06 -5.74
CA ASP A 276 8.55 -5.02 -5.06
C ASP A 276 9.67 -4.44 -5.93
N GLN A 277 9.42 -4.24 -7.23
CA GLN A 277 10.44 -3.81 -8.18
C GLN A 277 10.20 -2.38 -8.66
N THR A 278 11.24 -1.56 -8.57
CA THR A 278 11.19 -0.17 -9.02
C THR A 278 10.86 -0.04 -10.51
N GLY A 279 11.39 -0.92 -11.36
CA GLY A 279 11.09 -0.91 -12.80
C GLY A 279 9.61 -1.16 -13.12
N HIS A 280 8.94 -2.06 -12.40
CA HIS A 280 7.49 -2.24 -12.54
C HIS A 280 6.72 -1.03 -11.99
N CYS A 281 7.20 -0.41 -10.90
CA CYS A 281 6.61 0.82 -10.37
C CYS A 281 6.69 1.97 -11.37
N GLU A 282 7.80 2.09 -12.12
CA GLU A 282 7.99 3.10 -13.18
C GLU A 282 7.11 2.82 -14.41
N SER A 283 6.97 1.55 -14.80
CA SER A 283 6.04 1.14 -15.86
C SER A 283 4.59 1.48 -15.51
N ALA A 284 4.17 1.17 -14.29
CA ALA A 284 2.85 1.51 -13.76
C ALA A 284 2.64 3.04 -13.68
N TYR A 285 3.66 3.80 -13.26
CA TYR A 285 3.64 5.26 -13.30
C TYR A 285 3.36 5.77 -14.73
N SER A 286 4.03 5.20 -15.74
CA SER A 286 3.83 5.55 -17.15
C SER A 286 2.45 5.14 -17.69
N ALA A 287 1.77 4.24 -16.98
CA ALA A 287 0.40 3.83 -17.24
C ALA A 287 -0.66 4.58 -16.41
N GLU A 288 -0.26 5.63 -15.69
CA GLU A 288 -1.14 6.42 -14.80
C GLU A 288 -1.76 5.59 -13.66
N ALA A 289 -1.08 4.52 -13.24
CA ALA A 289 -1.45 3.73 -12.08
C ALA A 289 -0.68 4.23 -10.84
N PRO A 290 -1.36 4.65 -9.76
CA PRO A 290 -0.71 4.93 -8.48
C PRO A 290 0.00 3.70 -7.94
N THR A 291 1.23 3.85 -7.46
CA THR A 291 2.08 2.73 -7.04
C THR A 291 2.58 2.83 -5.61
N GLY A 292 2.67 1.67 -4.97
CA GLY A 292 3.34 1.44 -3.71
C GLY A 292 4.49 0.47 -3.91
N HIS A 293 5.72 0.96 -3.75
CA HIS A 293 6.89 0.11 -3.79
C HIS A 293 7.04 -0.65 -2.47
N VAL A 294 6.92 -1.98 -2.52
CA VAL A 294 7.06 -2.89 -1.39
C VAL A 294 8.53 -3.27 -1.27
N ILE A 295 9.27 -2.65 -0.34
CA ILE A 295 10.73 -2.83 -0.21
C ILE A 295 11.03 -4.19 0.45
N SER A 296 10.80 -5.28 -0.28
CA SER A 296 10.82 -6.67 0.17
C SER A 296 11.58 -7.55 -0.83
N GLY A 297 12.04 -8.72 -0.38
CA GLY A 297 12.73 -9.70 -1.22
C GLY A 297 14.18 -9.34 -1.56
N ILE A 298 14.88 -10.32 -2.16
CA ILE A 298 16.33 -10.22 -2.42
C ILE A 298 16.74 -9.01 -3.29
N ARG A 299 15.89 -8.56 -4.21
CA ARG A 299 16.19 -7.42 -5.10
C ARG A 299 16.31 -6.10 -4.35
N ASN A 300 15.73 -6.03 -3.14
CA ASN A 300 15.81 -4.86 -2.28
C ASN A 300 16.92 -4.94 -1.22
N ALA A 301 17.56 -6.11 -1.04
CA ALA A 301 18.57 -6.34 0.01
C ALA A 301 19.90 -5.60 -0.22
N ASP A 302 20.32 -5.37 -1.46
CA ASP A 302 21.59 -4.70 -1.77
C ASP A 302 21.53 -3.18 -1.58
N SER A 303 20.34 -2.58 -1.66
CA SER A 303 20.15 -1.15 -1.36
C SER A 303 20.41 -0.79 0.10
N ALA A 304 20.36 -1.76 1.01
CA ALA A 304 20.63 -1.56 2.44
C ALA A 304 22.13 -1.59 2.80
N ARG A 305 23.01 -2.06 1.90
CA ARG A 305 24.47 -2.12 2.11
C ARG A 305 25.24 -0.96 1.48
N ALA A 306 24.64 -0.25 0.52
CA ALA A 306 25.28 0.88 -0.14
C ALA A 306 25.29 2.18 0.69
N ASP A 307 24.42 2.26 1.71
CA ASP A 307 24.27 3.42 2.61
C ASP A 307 24.88 3.20 4.02
N GLN A 308 25.75 2.19 4.20
CA GLN A 308 26.54 1.98 5.42
C GLN A 308 28.02 2.29 5.24
#